data_AF-D8RW40-F1
#
_entry.id   AF-D8RW40-F1
#
_cell.length_a   1.000
_cell.length_b   1.000
_cell.length_c   1.000
_cell.angle_alpha   90.00
_cell.angle_beta   90.00
_cell.angle_gamma   90.00
#
_symmetry.space_group_name_H-M   'P 1'
#
loop_
_entity.id
_entity.type
_entity.pdbx_description
1 polymer ?
#
loop_
_entity_poly.entity_id
_entity_poly.type
_entity_poly.pdbx_seq_one_letter_code
_entity_poly.pdbx_strand_id
1 'polypeptide(L)'
;MDAAQSAGAQLVILTVKHHDGFCLWPSAYTNFSVASSSWRGGKGDVVAEFVAAARERGLDVGFYLSPWDLHESCYGDTLLYNEFYRELLTGYGPISEVWLDDASPDIRWVGNEYGEAGQPCWAMVNRSSIMISRSNGQNEAPKSLEQLLDVFYKSSARNCLLLLNVPPNSLGLINESDFQTLERFSSTIDSIFSVNLAANPLSVTASSACSSLFGPKQILDERMETFWAPMQGESTGWIELDLGKVSKFNALEIREPVNMGQRVMEYLVEAWDSVGWYLVSNGSTIGYRKVDQLEEYQVCAACLIRLLIDALRGDSLICFFGLYFDMYNLRHLSSI
;
A
#
# COMPACT_ATOMS: atom_id res chain seq x y z
N MET A 1 12.08 8.32 -13.82
CA MET A 1 11.84 6.88 -13.55
C MET A 1 12.78 6.32 -12.50
N ASP A 2 14.07 6.70 -12.50
CA ASP A 2 15.00 6.32 -11.42
C ASP A 2 14.44 6.64 -10.03
N ALA A 3 13.83 7.81 -9.85
CA ALA A 3 13.16 8.19 -8.59
C ALA A 3 12.08 7.18 -8.14
N ALA A 4 11.26 6.68 -9.07
CA ALA A 4 10.21 5.71 -8.78
C ALA A 4 10.81 4.35 -8.43
N GLN A 5 11.86 3.92 -9.15
CA GLN A 5 12.58 2.68 -8.86
C GLN A 5 13.28 2.73 -7.49
N SER A 6 13.96 3.83 -7.17
CA SER A 6 14.58 4.04 -5.85
C SER A 6 13.56 4.08 -4.71
N ALA A 7 12.33 4.50 -4.98
CA ALA A 7 11.22 4.46 -4.03
C ALA A 7 10.64 3.05 -3.82
N GLY A 8 11.09 2.04 -4.57
CA GLY A 8 10.52 0.69 -4.55
C GLY A 8 9.15 0.58 -5.24
N ALA A 9 8.75 1.58 -6.02
CA ALA A 9 7.47 1.57 -6.72
C ALA A 9 7.39 0.42 -7.73
N GLN A 10 6.22 -0.19 -7.85
CA GLN A 10 5.95 -1.23 -8.86
C GLN A 10 5.18 -0.69 -10.06
N LEU A 11 4.39 0.37 -9.86
CA LEU A 11 3.51 1.01 -10.84
C LEU A 11 3.77 2.52 -10.85
N VAL A 12 3.84 3.12 -12.04
CA VAL A 12 3.85 4.57 -12.24
C VAL A 12 2.62 5.00 -13.02
N ILE A 13 1.92 6.03 -12.53
CA ILE A 13 0.72 6.58 -13.16
C ILE A 13 1.01 7.99 -13.66
N LEU A 14 0.86 8.23 -14.96
CA LEU A 14 1.02 9.57 -15.55
C LEU A 14 -0.34 10.25 -15.71
N THR A 15 -0.45 11.50 -15.28
CA THR A 15 -1.52 12.42 -15.68
C THR A 15 -1.39 12.76 -17.15
N VAL A 16 -1.94 11.93 -18.03
CA VAL A 16 -1.84 12.13 -19.48
C VAL A 16 -2.74 13.26 -19.97
N LYS A 17 -3.81 13.56 -19.22
CA LYS A 17 -4.66 14.74 -19.37
C LYS A 17 -5.38 15.04 -18.05
N HIS A 18 -5.29 16.29 -17.60
CA HIS A 18 -5.99 16.77 -16.40
C HIS A 18 -7.28 17.53 -16.77
N HIS A 19 -7.98 18.12 -15.80
CA HIS A 19 -9.26 18.80 -16.01
C HIS A 19 -9.22 19.96 -17.01
N ASP A 20 -8.06 20.60 -17.17
CA ASP A 20 -7.86 21.67 -18.15
C ASP A 20 -7.98 21.16 -19.61
N GLY A 21 -7.87 19.85 -19.84
CA GLY A 21 -8.05 19.23 -21.15
C GLY A 21 -6.77 19.09 -21.99
N PHE A 22 -5.61 19.58 -21.53
CA PHE A 22 -4.38 19.51 -22.33
C PHE A 22 -3.83 18.09 -22.40
N CYS A 23 -3.73 17.53 -23.62
CA CYS A 23 -3.25 16.17 -23.84
C CYS A 23 -1.71 16.11 -23.94
N LEU A 24 -1.09 15.24 -23.14
CA LEU A 24 0.36 14.99 -23.14
C LEU A 24 0.86 14.08 -24.27
N TRP A 25 -0.04 13.64 -25.15
CA TRP A 25 0.25 12.93 -26.39
C TRP A 25 -0.34 13.66 -27.60
N PRO A 26 0.19 13.45 -28.82
CA PRO A 26 -0.33 14.08 -30.04
C PRO A 26 -1.63 13.39 -30.50
N SER A 27 -2.71 13.56 -29.73
CA SER A 27 -4.04 13.00 -30.03
C SER A 27 -4.53 13.43 -31.41
N ALA A 28 -5.17 12.51 -32.14
CA ALA A 28 -5.83 12.82 -33.41
C ALA A 28 -7.15 13.58 -33.24
N TYR A 29 -7.68 13.66 -32.01
CA TYR A 29 -9.02 14.18 -31.71
C TYR A 29 -9.01 15.60 -31.16
N THR A 30 -7.85 16.16 -30.82
CA THR A 30 -7.74 17.56 -30.38
C THR A 30 -6.44 18.23 -30.83
N ASN A 31 -6.53 19.54 -31.05
CA ASN A 31 -5.35 20.39 -31.20
C ASN A 31 -4.85 20.93 -29.85
N PHE A 32 -5.56 20.70 -28.74
CA PHE A 32 -5.13 21.12 -27.40
C PHE A 32 -4.24 20.06 -26.76
N SER A 33 -3.07 19.87 -27.38
CA SER A 33 -2.13 18.83 -27.03
C SER A 33 -0.68 19.28 -27.24
N VAL A 34 0.26 18.42 -26.87
CA VAL A 34 1.70 18.61 -27.14
C VAL A 34 2.01 18.90 -28.61
N ALA A 35 1.16 18.47 -29.55
CA ALA A 35 1.31 18.75 -30.98
C ALA A 35 1.25 20.25 -31.32
N SER A 36 0.52 21.03 -30.52
CA SER A 36 0.41 22.49 -30.66
C SER A 36 1.39 23.26 -29.77
N SER A 37 2.24 22.54 -29.01
CA SER A 37 3.22 23.16 -28.11
C SER A 37 4.55 23.45 -28.82
N SER A 38 5.36 24.35 -28.24
CA SER A 38 6.74 24.58 -28.69
C SER A 38 7.70 23.46 -28.27
N TRP A 39 7.29 22.60 -27.33
CA TRP A 39 8.13 21.51 -26.83
C TRP A 39 8.41 20.49 -27.94
N ARG A 40 9.69 20.17 -28.13
CA ARG A 40 10.20 19.38 -29.28
C ARG A 40 9.66 19.84 -30.64
N GLY A 41 9.34 21.13 -30.79
CA GLY A 41 8.76 21.69 -32.01
C GLY A 41 7.43 21.07 -32.41
N GLY A 42 6.58 20.69 -31.45
CA GLY A 42 5.27 20.09 -31.67
C GLY A 42 5.31 18.62 -32.10
N LYS A 43 6.48 17.98 -32.04
CA LYS A 43 6.68 16.57 -32.45
C LYS A 43 6.94 15.62 -31.29
N GLY A 44 6.84 16.13 -30.07
CA GLY A 44 7.06 15.33 -28.88
C GLY A 44 5.83 14.53 -28.49
N ASP A 45 6.06 13.48 -27.72
CA ASP A 45 5.03 12.64 -27.12
C ASP A 45 5.51 12.24 -25.72
N VAL A 46 4.95 12.91 -24.70
CA VAL A 46 5.37 12.67 -23.31
C VAL A 46 4.92 11.29 -22.86
N VAL A 47 3.77 10.81 -23.35
CA VAL A 47 3.24 9.48 -22.99
C VAL A 47 4.15 8.40 -23.55
N ALA A 48 4.59 8.50 -24.80
CA ALA A 48 5.54 7.55 -25.38
C ALA A 48 6.88 7.53 -24.63
N GLU A 49 7.45 8.70 -24.31
CA GLU A 49 8.71 8.80 -23.55
C GLU A 49 8.56 8.22 -22.14
N PHE A 50 7.45 8.48 -21.46
CA PHE A 50 7.11 7.93 -20.14
C PHE A 50 7.01 6.40 -20.18
N VAL A 51 6.22 5.85 -21.10
CA VAL A 51 6.00 4.41 -21.20
C VAL A 51 7.29 3.67 -21.53
N ALA A 52 8.09 4.20 -22.45
CA ALA A 52 9.38 3.61 -22.79
C ALA A 52 10.32 3.58 -21.58
N ALA A 53 10.43 4.70 -20.85
CA ALA A 53 11.31 4.81 -19.70
C ALA A 53 10.85 3.94 -18.51
N ALA A 54 9.54 3.79 -18.30
CA ALA A 54 8.98 2.92 -17.25
C ALA A 54 9.31 1.45 -17.54
N ARG A 55 9.04 0.99 -18.77
CA ARG A 55 9.30 -0.39 -19.20
C ARG A 55 10.77 -0.76 -19.19
N GLU A 56 11.66 0.17 -19.56
CA GLU A 56 13.12 -0.03 -19.46
C GLU A 56 13.57 -0.37 -18.02
N ARG A 57 12.82 0.11 -17.01
CA ARG A 57 13.10 -0.14 -15.58
C ARG A 57 12.21 -1.22 -14.96
N GLY A 58 11.42 -1.93 -15.77
CA GLY A 58 10.51 -2.97 -15.28
C GLY A 58 9.37 -2.46 -14.42
N LEU A 59 8.99 -1.17 -14.57
CA LEU A 59 7.84 -0.59 -13.88
C LEU A 59 6.57 -0.77 -14.70
N ASP A 60 5.48 -1.14 -14.02
CA ASP A 60 4.16 -1.14 -14.61
C ASP A 60 3.70 0.29 -14.94
N VAL A 61 2.83 0.40 -15.94
CA VAL A 61 2.36 1.68 -16.48
C VAL A 61 0.88 1.84 -16.22
N GLY A 62 0.49 2.98 -15.67
CA GLY A 62 -0.89 3.43 -15.59
C GLY A 62 -1.09 4.83 -16.12
N PHE A 63 -2.34 5.18 -16.40
CA PHE A 63 -2.72 6.52 -16.86
C PHE A 63 -3.81 7.12 -16.00
N TYR A 64 -3.62 8.37 -15.58
CA TYR A 64 -4.71 9.25 -15.16
C TYR A 64 -5.21 9.97 -16.41
N LEU A 65 -6.49 9.80 -16.72
CA LEU A 65 -7.20 10.56 -17.75
C LEU A 65 -8.45 11.13 -17.11
N SER A 66 -8.51 12.46 -16.97
CA SER A 66 -9.65 13.09 -16.31
C SER A 66 -10.95 12.78 -17.06
N PRO A 67 -11.99 12.25 -16.36
CA PRO A 67 -13.32 12.15 -16.93
C PRO A 67 -13.90 13.53 -17.25
N TRP A 68 -13.63 14.52 -16.39
CA TRP A 68 -14.11 15.89 -16.55
C TRP A 68 -13.13 16.73 -17.38
N ASP A 69 -13.62 17.34 -18.46
CA ASP A 69 -12.84 18.19 -19.36
C ASP A 69 -13.44 19.61 -19.42
N LEU A 70 -12.58 20.62 -19.27
CA LEU A 70 -12.94 22.04 -19.37
C LEU A 70 -12.70 22.65 -20.75
N HIS A 71 -12.03 21.94 -21.65
CA HIS A 71 -11.65 22.40 -22.98
C HIS A 71 -12.51 21.77 -24.08
N GLU A 72 -12.66 20.44 -24.05
CA GLU A 72 -13.21 19.69 -25.17
C GLU A 72 -14.71 19.90 -25.33
N SER A 73 -15.11 20.39 -26.51
CA SER A 73 -16.53 20.57 -26.85
C SER A 73 -17.32 19.26 -26.95
N CYS A 74 -16.62 18.13 -27.16
CA CYS A 74 -17.23 16.81 -27.15
C CYS A 74 -17.45 16.24 -25.73
N TYR A 75 -17.00 16.95 -24.68
CA TYR A 75 -17.29 16.56 -23.31
C TYR A 75 -18.82 16.48 -23.09
N GLY A 76 -19.28 15.32 -22.62
CA GLY A 76 -20.71 14.97 -22.52
C GLY A 76 -21.22 14.05 -23.65
N ASP A 77 -20.51 13.95 -24.78
CA ASP A 77 -20.72 12.90 -25.78
C ASP A 77 -19.83 11.70 -25.45
N THR A 78 -20.40 10.71 -24.77
CA THR A 78 -19.66 9.55 -24.25
C THR A 78 -18.92 8.78 -25.34
N LEU A 79 -19.52 8.60 -26.53
CA LEU A 79 -18.89 7.79 -27.57
C LEU A 79 -17.70 8.51 -28.18
N LEU A 80 -17.86 9.80 -28.49
CA LEU A 80 -16.77 10.58 -29.08
C LEU A 80 -15.64 10.83 -28.07
N TYR A 81 -15.97 11.13 -26.82
CA TYR A 81 -14.97 11.35 -25.77
C TYR A 81 -14.20 10.06 -25.40
N ASN A 82 -14.80 8.88 -25.60
CA ASN A 82 -14.13 7.60 -25.38
C ASN A 82 -13.00 7.31 -26.38
N GLU A 83 -12.91 8.04 -27.50
CA GLU A 83 -11.80 7.85 -28.45
C GLU A 83 -10.45 8.25 -27.84
N PHE A 84 -10.39 9.22 -26.92
CA PHE A 84 -9.16 9.55 -26.18
C PHE A 84 -8.65 8.35 -25.36
N TYR A 85 -9.57 7.64 -24.68
CA TYR A 85 -9.23 6.41 -23.95
C TYR A 85 -8.76 5.32 -24.90
N ARG A 86 -9.40 5.19 -26.06
CA ARG A 86 -9.02 4.19 -27.06
C ARG A 86 -7.62 4.43 -27.60
N GLU A 87 -7.22 5.68 -27.89
CA GLU A 87 -5.85 5.99 -28.31
C GLU A 87 -4.83 5.54 -27.26
N LEU A 88 -5.06 5.86 -26.00
CA LEU A 88 -4.15 5.52 -24.90
C LEU A 88 -4.06 4.01 -24.66
N LEU A 89 -5.20 3.31 -24.66
CA LEU A 89 -5.27 1.88 -24.35
C LEU A 89 -4.89 0.96 -25.52
N THR A 90 -4.73 1.50 -26.72
CA THR A 90 -4.32 0.72 -27.91
C THR A 90 -2.97 1.15 -28.50
N GLY A 91 -2.56 2.40 -28.27
CA GLY A 91 -1.36 2.98 -28.88
C GLY A 91 -0.07 2.76 -28.09
N TYR A 92 -0.15 2.54 -26.77
CA TYR A 92 1.02 2.55 -25.90
C TYR A 92 1.36 1.19 -25.28
N GLY A 93 0.74 0.10 -25.73
CA GLY A 93 0.95 -1.26 -25.20
C GLY A 93 0.18 -1.53 -23.89
N PRO A 94 0.53 -2.59 -23.13
CA PRO A 94 -0.19 -2.95 -21.91
C PRO A 94 -0.17 -1.84 -20.86
N ILE A 95 -1.34 -1.57 -20.28
CA ILE A 95 -1.59 -0.59 -19.22
C ILE A 95 -2.19 -1.34 -18.03
N SER A 96 -1.55 -1.23 -16.86
CA SER A 96 -1.93 -1.94 -15.64
C SER A 96 -3.02 -1.23 -14.85
N GLU A 97 -3.16 0.11 -14.98
CA GLU A 97 -4.17 0.89 -14.24
C GLU A 97 -4.68 2.07 -15.08
N VAL A 98 -5.99 2.33 -15.00
CA VAL A 98 -6.62 3.57 -15.49
C VAL A 98 -7.26 4.28 -14.31
N TRP A 99 -6.69 5.41 -13.91
CA TRP A 99 -7.15 6.20 -12.78
C TRP A 99 -8.15 7.26 -13.24
N LEU A 100 -9.41 7.13 -12.81
CA LEU A 100 -10.50 8.05 -13.18
C LEU A 100 -10.88 8.91 -11.99
N ASP A 101 -10.11 9.96 -11.74
CA ASP A 101 -10.28 10.91 -10.65
C ASP A 101 -10.83 10.31 -9.34
N ASP A 102 -12.07 10.62 -9.00
CA ASP A 102 -12.75 10.16 -7.78
C ASP A 102 -13.10 8.65 -7.71
N ALA A 103 -12.87 7.85 -8.78
CA ALA A 103 -13.24 6.44 -8.80
C ALA A 103 -12.49 5.59 -9.86
N SER A 104 -11.65 4.65 -9.43
CA SER A 104 -11.22 3.53 -10.30
C SER A 104 -12.26 2.38 -10.22
N PRO A 105 -12.51 1.62 -11.30
CA PRO A 105 -13.48 0.52 -11.27
C PRO A 105 -13.10 -0.61 -10.29
N ASP A 106 -11.80 -0.81 -10.09
CA ASP A 106 -11.24 -1.93 -9.31
C ASP A 106 -10.71 -1.49 -7.93
N ILE A 107 -10.30 -0.23 -7.80
CA ILE A 107 -9.74 0.35 -6.56
C ILE A 107 -10.62 1.52 -6.11
N ARG A 108 -10.86 1.63 -4.80
CA ARG A 108 -11.56 2.79 -4.22
C ARG A 108 -10.58 3.77 -3.59
N TRP A 109 -10.91 5.06 -3.67
CA TRP A 109 -10.24 6.08 -2.86
C TRP A 109 -10.50 5.84 -1.36
N VAL A 110 -9.49 6.14 -0.54
CA VAL A 110 -9.51 5.90 0.90
C VAL A 110 -10.36 6.92 1.68
N GLY A 111 -10.76 8.02 1.01
CA GLY A 111 -11.62 9.06 1.57
C GLY A 111 -10.89 10.29 2.12
N ASN A 112 -9.57 10.37 1.95
CA ASN A 112 -8.77 11.56 2.23
C ASN A 112 -7.47 11.57 1.39
N GLU A 113 -6.83 12.73 1.30
CA GLU A 113 -5.54 12.93 0.61
C GLU A 113 -4.34 12.94 1.58
N TYR A 114 -4.59 12.80 2.88
CA TYR A 114 -3.55 12.72 3.91
C TYR A 114 -2.80 11.38 3.89
N GLY A 115 -3.32 10.39 3.14
CA GLY A 115 -2.75 9.04 3.06
C GLY A 115 -3.13 8.17 4.25
N GLU A 116 -4.27 8.43 4.89
CA GLU A 116 -4.68 7.72 6.11
C GLU A 116 -5.85 6.77 5.85
N ALA A 117 -5.58 5.46 5.86
CA ALA A 117 -6.62 4.44 5.86
C ALA A 117 -7.31 4.34 7.21
N GLY A 118 -8.63 4.14 7.16
CA GLY A 118 -9.46 3.92 8.33
C GLY A 118 -9.02 2.68 9.14
N GLN A 119 -9.41 2.65 10.40
CA GLN A 119 -9.29 1.47 11.26
C GLN A 119 -10.68 1.15 11.80
N PRO A 120 -11.37 0.10 11.29
CA PRO A 120 -10.90 -0.92 10.34
C PRO A 120 -10.77 -0.47 8.88
N CYS A 121 -9.96 -1.20 8.09
CA CYS A 121 -9.80 -1.04 6.64
C CYS A 121 -10.22 -2.33 5.90
N TRP A 122 -11.49 -2.40 5.51
CA TRP A 122 -12.02 -3.54 4.74
C TRP A 122 -11.72 -3.39 3.25
N ALA A 123 -11.27 -4.45 2.58
CA ALA A 123 -11.22 -4.49 1.11
C ALA A 123 -12.64 -4.54 0.51
N MET A 124 -13.51 -5.35 1.12
CA MET A 124 -14.92 -5.47 0.73
C MET A 124 -15.76 -4.38 1.38
N VAL A 125 -16.39 -3.54 0.57
CA VAL A 125 -17.32 -2.50 1.03
C VAL A 125 -18.62 -2.57 0.26
N ASN A 126 -19.71 -2.11 0.87
CA ASN A 126 -20.94 -1.90 0.11
C ASN A 126 -20.72 -0.71 -0.83
N ARG A 127 -20.96 -0.90 -2.13
CA ARG A 127 -20.79 0.17 -3.13
C ARG A 127 -21.62 1.41 -2.76
N SER A 128 -22.79 1.24 -2.15
CA SER A 128 -23.66 2.36 -1.76
C SER A 128 -23.18 3.15 -0.54
N SER A 129 -22.16 2.67 0.19
CA SER A 129 -21.60 3.37 1.36
C SER A 129 -20.33 4.17 1.04
N ILE A 130 -19.86 4.14 -0.21
CA ILE A 130 -18.70 4.93 -0.65
C ILE A 130 -19.20 6.36 -0.94
N MET A 131 -18.76 7.33 -0.16
CA MET A 131 -18.97 8.74 -0.46
C MET A 131 -17.77 9.28 -1.24
N ILE A 132 -18.03 9.86 -2.41
CA ILE A 132 -17.05 10.66 -3.14
C ILE A 132 -17.00 12.03 -2.45
N SER A 133 -15.89 12.32 -1.75
CA SER A 133 -15.60 13.65 -1.21
C SER A 133 -14.64 14.37 -2.14
N ARG A 134 -14.84 15.67 -2.34
CA ARG A 134 -13.94 16.49 -3.15
C ARG A 134 -12.63 16.74 -2.41
N SER A 135 -11.52 16.65 -3.14
CA SER A 135 -10.22 17.14 -2.70
C SER A 135 -10.23 18.66 -2.53
N ASN A 136 -9.44 19.15 -1.57
CA ASN A 136 -9.07 20.55 -1.51
C ASN A 136 -7.64 20.60 -2.03
N GLY A 137 -7.46 20.79 -3.34
CA GLY A 137 -6.15 20.83 -4.01
C GLY A 137 -5.22 21.88 -3.40
N GLN A 138 -4.52 21.50 -2.32
CA GLN A 138 -3.52 22.33 -1.66
C GLN A 138 -2.15 21.99 -2.23
N ASN A 139 -1.39 23.03 -2.52
CA ASN A 139 0.00 22.91 -2.92
C ASN A 139 0.81 22.54 -1.67
N GLU A 140 0.92 21.24 -1.39
CA GLU A 140 1.64 20.74 -0.21
C GLU A 140 3.15 20.77 -0.44
N ALA A 141 3.90 21.17 0.58
CA ALA A 141 5.35 21.02 0.57
C ALA A 141 5.74 19.53 0.50
N PRO A 142 6.89 19.17 -0.09
CA PRO A 142 7.40 17.80 -0.05
C PRO A 142 7.44 17.26 1.39
N LYS A 143 6.96 16.03 1.58
CA LYS A 143 6.92 15.37 2.89
C LYS A 143 8.33 14.96 3.31
N SER A 144 8.63 15.09 4.61
CA SER A 144 9.86 14.55 5.19
C SER A 144 9.85 13.02 5.23
N LEU A 145 10.99 12.40 5.52
CA LEU A 145 11.09 10.94 5.69
C LEU A 145 10.11 10.44 6.77
N GLU A 146 10.04 11.15 7.89
CA GLU A 146 9.19 10.81 9.03
C GLU A 146 7.71 10.87 8.65
N GLN A 147 7.31 11.89 7.89
CA GLN A 147 5.94 12.02 7.37
C GLN A 147 5.61 10.90 6.38
N LEU A 148 6.55 10.51 5.51
CA LEU A 148 6.33 9.39 4.59
C LEU A 148 6.22 8.05 5.33
N LEU A 149 7.01 7.82 6.38
CA LEU A 149 6.89 6.64 7.24
C LEU A 149 5.55 6.60 7.96
N ASP A 150 5.09 7.73 8.52
CA ASP A 150 3.76 7.84 9.12
C ASP A 150 2.65 7.49 8.11
N VAL A 151 2.72 8.04 6.90
CA VAL A 151 1.80 7.70 5.81
C VAL A 151 1.86 6.21 5.47
N PHE A 152 3.05 5.59 5.41
CA PHE A 152 3.19 4.15 5.18
C PHE A 152 2.45 3.32 6.24
N TYR A 153 2.66 3.63 7.53
CA TYR A 153 1.99 2.95 8.63
C TYR A 153 0.49 3.21 8.69
N LYS A 154 0.04 4.33 8.12
CA LYS A 154 -1.37 4.69 7.99
C LYS A 154 -2.02 4.20 6.70
N SER A 155 -1.27 3.66 5.74
CA SER A 155 -1.79 3.17 4.45
C SER A 155 -1.37 1.72 4.16
N SER A 156 -0.18 1.52 3.59
CA SER A 156 0.34 0.21 3.17
C SER A 156 0.43 -0.82 4.30
N ALA A 157 0.59 -0.35 5.53
CA ALA A 157 0.59 -1.18 6.72
C ALA A 157 -0.83 -1.39 7.33
N ARG A 158 -1.89 -0.97 6.64
CA ARG A 158 -3.31 -1.09 7.04
C ARG A 158 -4.19 -1.58 5.88
N ASN A 159 -3.74 -2.61 5.17
CA ASN A 159 -4.51 -3.25 4.10
C ASN A 159 -4.92 -2.27 2.97
N CYS A 160 -4.06 -1.31 2.65
CA CYS A 160 -4.29 -0.33 1.59
C CYS A 160 -3.06 -0.28 0.66
N LEU A 161 -3.23 0.24 -0.55
CA LEU A 161 -2.10 0.63 -1.40
C LEU A 161 -1.70 2.08 -1.08
N LEU A 162 -0.42 2.42 -1.29
CA LEU A 162 0.06 3.80 -1.21
C LEU A 162 0.36 4.31 -2.64
N LEU A 163 -0.43 5.27 -3.10
CA LEU A 163 -0.17 6.02 -4.32
C LEU A 163 0.46 7.37 -3.95
N LEU A 164 1.75 7.53 -4.23
CA LEU A 164 2.49 8.75 -3.90
C LEU A 164 2.67 9.63 -5.14
N ASN A 165 2.13 10.85 -5.10
CA ASN A 165 2.36 11.84 -6.16
C ASN A 165 3.75 12.47 -6.01
N VAL A 166 4.51 12.52 -7.11
CA VAL A 166 5.84 13.14 -7.18
C VAL A 166 5.93 14.00 -8.44
N PRO A 167 5.62 15.31 -8.35
CA PRO A 167 5.52 16.16 -9.53
C PRO A 167 6.91 16.51 -10.11
N PRO A 168 7.12 16.37 -11.44
CA PRO A 168 8.29 16.96 -12.09
C PRO A 168 8.28 18.49 -12.01
N ASN A 169 9.45 19.10 -11.93
CA ASN A 169 9.62 20.55 -12.00
C ASN A 169 9.47 21.07 -13.45
N SER A 170 9.62 22.39 -13.65
CA SER A 170 9.50 23.03 -14.97
C SER A 170 10.56 22.63 -16.00
N LEU A 171 11.61 21.93 -15.57
CA LEU A 171 12.61 21.31 -16.46
C LEU A 171 12.23 19.86 -16.84
N GLY A 172 11.10 19.35 -16.35
CA GLY A 172 10.66 17.97 -16.57
C GLY A 172 11.41 16.94 -15.72
N LEU A 173 12.03 17.37 -14.61
CA LEU A 173 12.83 16.50 -13.74
C LEU A 173 12.23 16.40 -12.34
N ILE A 174 12.42 15.26 -11.68
CA ILE A 174 12.17 15.15 -10.23
C ILE A 174 13.28 15.92 -9.50
N ASN A 175 12.93 16.69 -8.47
CA ASN A 175 13.93 17.42 -7.70
C ASN A 175 14.84 16.44 -6.94
N GLU A 176 16.12 16.78 -6.86
CA GLU A 176 17.13 15.94 -6.20
C GLU A 176 16.81 15.68 -4.72
N SER A 177 16.25 16.67 -4.01
CA SER A 177 15.80 16.51 -2.62
C SER A 177 14.68 15.47 -2.47
N ASP A 178 13.77 15.43 -3.44
CA ASP A 178 12.63 14.51 -3.43
C ASP A 178 13.14 13.10 -3.74
N PHE A 179 14.03 12.98 -4.74
CA PHE A 179 14.73 11.73 -5.05
C PHE A 179 15.45 11.14 -3.83
N GLN A 180 16.27 11.92 -3.14
CA GLN A 180 17.00 11.47 -1.94
C GLN A 180 16.06 11.10 -0.79
N THR A 181 14.90 11.73 -0.70
CA THR A 181 13.90 11.42 0.32
C THR A 181 13.20 10.09 0.01
N LEU A 182 12.86 9.85 -1.26
CA LEU A 182 12.29 8.57 -1.72
C LEU A 182 13.27 7.40 -1.53
N GLU A 183 14.55 7.60 -1.84
CA GLU A 183 15.59 6.58 -1.62
C GLU A 183 15.74 6.24 -0.13
N ARG A 184 15.79 7.26 0.73
CA ARG A 184 15.81 7.07 2.19
C ARG A 184 14.55 6.40 2.71
N PHE A 185 13.39 6.73 2.16
CA PHE A 185 12.12 6.13 2.54
C PHE A 185 12.09 4.63 2.25
N SER A 186 12.40 4.23 1.02
CA SER A 186 12.46 2.83 0.61
C SER A 186 13.49 2.03 1.43
N SER A 187 14.73 2.53 1.52
CA SER A 187 15.79 1.87 2.30
C SER A 187 15.49 1.79 3.80
N THR A 188 14.73 2.74 4.35
CA THR A 188 14.28 2.69 5.74
C THR A 188 13.23 1.59 5.94
N ILE A 189 12.24 1.48 5.06
CA ILE A 189 11.26 0.38 5.09
C ILE A 189 11.99 -0.97 4.99
N ASP A 190 12.88 -1.13 4.01
CA ASP A 190 13.67 -2.35 3.84
C ASP A 190 14.47 -2.68 5.10
N SER A 191 15.11 -1.68 5.71
CA SER A 191 15.86 -1.86 6.95
C SER A 191 14.97 -2.33 8.10
N ILE A 192 13.79 -1.74 8.29
CA ILE A 192 12.85 -2.09 9.37
C ILE A 192 12.42 -3.57 9.23
N PHE A 193 12.10 -4.01 8.01
CA PHE A 193 11.55 -5.35 7.76
C PHE A 193 12.60 -6.39 7.36
N SER A 194 13.89 -6.03 7.33
CA SER A 194 14.99 -6.92 6.90
C SER A 194 15.23 -8.13 7.80
N VAL A 195 14.89 -8.04 9.08
CA VAL A 195 15.10 -9.11 10.07
C VAL A 195 13.80 -9.42 10.78
N ASN A 196 13.13 -10.48 10.34
CA ASN A 196 11.98 -11.05 11.06
C ASN A 196 12.47 -11.84 12.28
N LEU A 197 12.25 -11.29 13.47
CA LEU A 197 12.63 -11.88 14.76
C LEU A 197 11.81 -13.14 15.10
N ALA A 198 10.69 -13.37 14.40
CA ALA A 198 9.85 -14.55 14.52
C ALA A 198 10.16 -15.65 13.49
N ALA A 199 11.17 -15.48 12.61
CA ALA A 199 11.43 -16.41 11.51
C ALA A 199 11.91 -17.81 11.94
N ASN A 200 12.58 -17.94 13.09
CA ASN A 200 13.15 -19.20 13.56
C ASN A 200 12.78 -19.47 15.03
N PRO A 201 11.49 -19.69 15.34
CA PRO A 201 11.06 -19.96 16.70
C PRO A 201 11.47 -21.38 17.11
N LEU A 202 11.69 -21.59 18.41
CA LEU A 202 11.88 -22.91 19.01
C LEU A 202 10.64 -23.80 18.81
N SER A 203 9.44 -23.21 18.92
CA SER A 203 8.19 -23.90 18.63
C SER A 203 7.09 -22.95 18.19
N VAL A 204 6.12 -23.48 17.43
CA VAL A 204 4.87 -22.79 17.11
C VAL A 204 3.73 -23.75 17.42
N THR A 205 2.80 -23.30 18.25
CA THR A 205 1.59 -24.02 18.66
C THR A 205 0.36 -23.19 18.35
N ALA A 206 -0.80 -23.83 18.30
CA ALA A 206 -2.08 -23.15 18.14
C ALA A 206 -3.16 -23.87 18.93
N SER A 207 -4.25 -23.15 19.18
CA SER A 207 -5.50 -23.66 19.76
C SER A 207 -5.97 -24.96 19.10
N SER A 208 -6.00 -24.99 17.77
CA SER A 208 -6.36 -26.15 16.96
C SER A 208 -5.77 -26.03 15.56
N ALA A 209 -5.91 -27.08 14.75
CA ALA A 209 -5.62 -27.04 13.32
C ALA A 209 -6.55 -28.02 12.58
N CYS A 210 -7.11 -27.62 11.44
CA CYS A 210 -8.00 -28.50 10.67
C CYS A 210 -7.26 -29.71 10.06
N SER A 211 -5.96 -29.58 9.80
CA SER A 211 -5.07 -30.66 9.40
C SER A 211 -3.60 -30.28 9.60
N SER A 212 -2.68 -31.24 9.43
CA SER A 212 -1.24 -30.95 9.45
C SER A 212 -0.78 -30.04 8.31
N LEU A 213 -1.53 -29.98 7.19
CA LEU A 213 -1.21 -29.09 6.05
C LEU A 213 -1.49 -27.62 6.37
N PHE A 214 -2.41 -27.34 7.29
CA PHE A 214 -2.78 -25.98 7.73
C PHE A 214 -2.41 -25.76 9.20
N GLY A 215 -1.31 -26.38 9.63
CA GLY A 215 -0.78 -26.25 10.98
C GLY A 215 -0.17 -24.87 11.24
N PRO A 216 0.13 -24.55 12.51
CA PRO A 216 0.58 -23.22 12.90
C PRO A 216 1.95 -22.85 12.32
N LYS A 217 2.79 -23.83 11.94
CA LYS A 217 4.11 -23.56 11.33
C LYS A 217 4.03 -22.92 9.94
N GLN A 218 2.87 -22.95 9.27
CA GLN A 218 2.73 -22.37 7.95
C GLN A 218 2.85 -20.85 7.94
N ILE A 219 2.64 -20.17 9.07
CA ILE A 219 2.80 -18.71 9.17
C ILE A 219 4.26 -18.24 9.01
N LEU A 220 5.22 -19.16 8.97
CA LEU A 220 6.66 -18.86 8.91
C LEU A 220 7.21 -18.82 7.49
N ASP A 221 6.44 -19.24 6.49
CA ASP A 221 6.97 -19.45 5.13
C ASP A 221 6.72 -18.29 4.17
N GLU A 222 6.07 -17.23 4.64
CA GLU A 222 5.87 -15.95 3.94
C GLU A 222 5.05 -16.02 2.64
N ARG A 223 4.31 -17.10 2.42
CA ARG A 223 3.47 -17.28 1.22
C ARG A 223 1.99 -17.20 1.56
N MET A 224 1.18 -16.68 0.64
CA MET A 224 -0.26 -16.56 0.85
C MET A 224 -1.01 -17.89 0.71
N GLU A 225 -0.41 -18.87 0.03
CA GLU A 225 -1.02 -20.18 -0.23
C GLU A 225 -0.90 -21.13 0.97
N THR A 226 -0.07 -20.77 1.94
CA THR A 226 0.26 -21.55 3.13
C THR A 226 -0.13 -20.75 4.36
N PHE A 227 -1.07 -21.30 5.12
CA PHE A 227 -1.68 -20.58 6.22
C PHE A 227 -2.08 -21.55 7.32
N TRP A 228 -2.15 -21.03 8.53
CA TRP A 228 -2.82 -21.68 9.64
C TRP A 228 -4.34 -21.57 9.48
N ALA A 229 -5.04 -22.66 9.76
CA ALA A 229 -6.49 -22.70 9.85
C ALA A 229 -6.92 -23.58 11.04
N PRO A 230 -7.77 -23.08 11.96
CA PRO A 230 -8.28 -23.85 13.08
C PRO A 230 -9.27 -24.93 12.63
N MET A 231 -9.74 -25.76 13.56
CA MET A 231 -10.88 -26.64 13.33
C MET A 231 -12.12 -25.83 12.93
N GLN A 232 -12.95 -26.42 12.08
CA GLN A 232 -14.10 -25.73 11.50
C GLN A 232 -15.11 -25.31 12.58
N GLY A 233 -15.60 -24.07 12.48
CA GLY A 233 -16.63 -23.55 13.38
C GLY A 233 -16.11 -22.96 14.68
N GLU A 234 -14.78 -22.89 14.87
CA GLU A 234 -14.19 -22.14 15.98
C GLU A 234 -14.31 -20.62 15.72
N SER A 235 -14.99 -19.93 16.63
CA SER A 235 -15.21 -18.48 16.56
C SER A 235 -14.05 -17.64 17.09
N THR A 236 -13.09 -18.29 17.74
CA THR A 236 -11.85 -17.70 18.26
C THR A 236 -10.71 -18.69 18.03
N GLY A 237 -9.48 -18.21 18.12
CA GLY A 237 -8.32 -19.09 18.04
C GLY A 237 -7.04 -18.34 18.35
N TRP A 238 -5.99 -19.06 18.69
CA TRP A 238 -4.69 -18.47 18.96
C TRP A 238 -3.55 -19.24 18.30
N ILE A 239 -2.47 -18.51 18.01
CA ILE A 239 -1.17 -19.03 17.60
C ILE A 239 -0.12 -18.50 18.59
N GLU A 240 0.68 -19.39 19.15
CA GLU A 240 1.76 -19.08 20.09
C GLU A 240 3.11 -19.42 19.47
N LEU A 241 4.08 -18.52 19.62
CA LEU A 241 5.46 -18.73 19.21
C LEU A 241 6.35 -18.67 20.45
N ASP A 242 7.18 -19.71 20.61
CA ASP A 242 8.36 -19.64 21.49
C ASP A 242 9.56 -19.25 20.64
N LEU A 243 10.07 -18.04 20.85
CA LEU A 243 11.21 -17.49 20.11
C LEU A 243 12.55 -18.14 20.50
N GLY A 244 12.59 -18.93 21.58
CA GLY A 244 13.79 -19.59 22.11
C GLY A 244 14.82 -18.65 22.76
N LYS A 245 14.61 -17.34 22.65
CA LYS A 245 15.39 -16.28 23.29
C LYS A 245 14.52 -15.05 23.48
N VAL A 246 14.88 -14.22 24.45
CA VAL A 246 14.28 -12.90 24.61
C VAL A 246 14.63 -12.04 23.39
N SER A 247 13.62 -11.65 22.63
CA SER A 247 13.74 -10.79 21.45
C SER A 247 13.06 -9.45 21.71
N LYS A 248 13.69 -8.37 21.28
CA LYS A 248 13.16 -7.01 21.40
C LYS A 248 12.50 -6.56 20.11
N PHE A 249 11.25 -6.11 20.17
CA PHE A 249 10.48 -5.67 19.00
C PHE A 249 9.52 -4.54 19.36
N ASN A 250 9.12 -3.78 18.36
CA ASN A 250 8.14 -2.69 18.46
C ASN A 250 7.24 -2.54 17.21
N ALA A 251 7.40 -3.43 16.23
CA ALA A 251 6.51 -3.55 15.09
C ALA A 251 6.12 -5.02 14.90
N LEU A 252 4.82 -5.27 14.70
CA LEU A 252 4.25 -6.60 14.51
C LEU A 252 3.52 -6.64 13.18
N GLU A 253 3.86 -7.60 12.33
CA GLU A 253 3.21 -7.78 11.04
C GLU A 253 2.32 -9.01 11.04
N ILE A 254 1.12 -8.87 10.50
CA ILE A 254 0.14 -9.95 10.37
C ILE A 254 -0.45 -9.89 8.97
N ARG A 255 -0.66 -11.07 8.35
CA ARG A 255 -1.29 -11.18 7.03
C ARG A 255 -2.32 -12.30 7.00
N GLU A 256 -3.42 -12.04 6.30
CA GLU A 256 -4.41 -13.04 5.91
C GLU A 256 -4.16 -13.50 4.46
N PRO A 257 -4.48 -14.75 4.11
CA PRO A 257 -4.50 -15.20 2.73
C PRO A 257 -5.71 -14.58 2.00
N VAL A 258 -5.59 -13.32 1.55
CA VAL A 258 -6.73 -12.54 1.02
C VAL A 258 -7.35 -13.10 -0.25
N ASN A 259 -6.67 -14.00 -0.96
CA ASN A 259 -7.28 -14.82 -2.02
C ASN A 259 -8.42 -15.73 -1.50
N MET A 260 -8.44 -16.01 -0.20
CA MET A 260 -9.48 -16.74 0.53
C MET A 260 -10.47 -15.81 1.28
N GLY A 261 -10.40 -14.50 1.01
CA GLY A 261 -11.18 -13.45 1.64
C GLY A 261 -10.55 -12.86 2.90
N GLN A 262 -11.00 -11.66 3.28
CA GLN A 262 -10.65 -10.98 4.52
C GLN A 262 -11.66 -11.34 5.62
N ARG A 263 -11.20 -11.84 6.77
CA ARG A 263 -12.06 -12.50 7.77
C ARG A 263 -11.91 -11.94 9.18
N VAL A 264 -10.69 -11.60 9.59
CA VAL A 264 -10.42 -11.10 10.94
C VAL A 264 -11.01 -9.71 11.13
N MET A 265 -11.79 -9.56 12.21
CA MET A 265 -12.39 -8.30 12.62
C MET A 265 -11.67 -7.68 13.80
N GLU A 266 -11.22 -8.50 14.75
CA GLU A 266 -10.49 -8.10 15.96
C GLU A 266 -9.48 -9.17 16.34
N TYR A 267 -8.31 -8.73 16.78
CA TYR A 267 -7.25 -9.59 17.29
C TYR A 267 -6.50 -8.88 18.42
N LEU A 268 -5.83 -9.69 19.23
CA LEU A 268 -4.93 -9.25 20.29
C LEU A 268 -3.58 -9.90 20.08
N VAL A 269 -2.52 -9.19 20.45
CA VAL A 269 -1.19 -9.77 20.59
C VAL A 269 -0.76 -9.64 22.04
N GLU A 270 -0.32 -10.75 22.62
CA GLU A 270 0.16 -10.82 23.99
C GLU A 270 1.59 -11.34 24.02
N ALA A 271 2.34 -10.96 25.05
CA ALA A 271 3.65 -11.49 25.35
C ALA A 271 3.68 -12.05 26.77
N TRP A 272 4.58 -13.01 27.02
CA TRP A 272 4.78 -13.59 28.34
C TRP A 272 5.96 -12.93 29.05
N ASP A 273 5.74 -12.49 30.30
CA ASP A 273 6.78 -12.03 31.21
C ASP A 273 7.03 -13.03 32.36
N SER A 274 7.57 -12.60 33.50
CA SER A 274 7.81 -13.51 34.64
C SER A 274 6.54 -13.91 35.40
N VAL A 275 5.42 -13.19 35.22
CA VAL A 275 4.19 -13.34 35.99
C VAL A 275 2.99 -13.78 35.16
N GLY A 276 3.01 -13.58 33.84
CA GLY A 276 1.97 -14.09 32.95
C GLY A 276 1.94 -13.45 31.55
N TRP A 277 0.85 -13.69 30.85
CA TRP A 277 0.53 -13.01 29.59
C TRP A 277 0.09 -11.58 29.87
N TYR A 278 0.63 -10.63 29.09
CA TYR A 278 0.20 -9.24 29.09
C TYR A 278 -0.06 -8.76 27.66
N LEU A 279 -1.02 -7.84 27.51
CA LEU A 279 -1.38 -7.26 26.22
C LEU A 279 -0.25 -6.40 25.67
N VAL A 280 0.14 -6.68 24.42
CA VAL A 280 1.15 -5.94 23.66
C VAL A 280 0.49 -5.04 22.63
N SER A 281 -0.53 -5.53 21.93
CA SER A 281 -1.26 -4.76 20.92
C SER A 281 -2.69 -5.28 20.78
N ASN A 282 -3.63 -4.39 20.45
CA ASN A 282 -4.96 -4.77 19.99
C ASN A 282 -5.22 -4.15 18.61
N GLY A 283 -5.86 -4.91 17.73
CA GLY A 283 -6.12 -4.46 16.38
C GLY A 283 -7.45 -4.97 15.84
N SER A 284 -7.84 -4.41 14.71
CA SER A 284 -9.09 -4.74 14.04
C SER A 284 -8.86 -5.62 12.81
N THR A 285 -9.16 -5.12 11.61
CA THR A 285 -8.96 -5.85 10.35
C THR A 285 -7.49 -6.05 10.03
N ILE A 286 -7.13 -7.24 9.50
CA ILE A 286 -5.78 -7.55 9.04
C ILE A 286 -5.65 -7.40 7.51
N GLY A 287 -6.35 -8.24 6.74
CA GLY A 287 -6.27 -8.25 5.28
C GLY A 287 -4.89 -8.63 4.73
N TYR A 288 -4.49 -7.99 3.62
CA TYR A 288 -3.26 -8.30 2.89
C TYR A 288 -2.02 -8.07 3.75
N ARG A 289 -2.01 -6.97 4.50
CA ARG A 289 -0.92 -6.60 5.40
C ARG A 289 -1.42 -5.66 6.48
N LYS A 290 -1.15 -6.02 7.73
CA LYS A 290 -1.32 -5.16 8.90
C LYS A 290 -0.01 -5.10 9.65
N VAL A 291 0.49 -3.89 9.91
CA VAL A 291 1.60 -3.68 10.85
C VAL A 291 1.09 -2.85 12.01
N ASP A 292 1.20 -3.39 13.22
CA ASP A 292 1.03 -2.64 14.46
C ASP A 292 2.37 -2.09 14.89
N GLN A 293 2.46 -0.78 15.00
CA GLN A 293 3.51 -0.15 15.79
C GLN A 293 3.03 -0.12 17.23
N LEU A 294 3.90 -0.53 18.16
CA LEU A 294 3.66 -0.29 19.58
C LEU A 294 3.63 1.22 19.83
N GLU A 295 2.97 1.62 20.92
CA GLU A 295 2.92 3.02 21.30
C GLU A 295 4.32 3.60 21.40
N GLU A 296 4.42 4.91 21.16
CA GLU A 296 5.68 5.65 21.22
C GLU A 296 6.43 5.27 22.52
N TYR A 297 7.73 4.94 22.40
CA TYR A 297 8.60 4.48 23.49
C TYR A 297 8.43 3.04 24.00
N GLN A 298 7.40 2.30 23.56
CA GLN A 298 7.22 0.91 23.96
C GLN A 298 8.09 -0.03 23.12
N VAL A 299 8.98 -0.76 23.80
CA VAL A 299 9.70 -1.90 23.24
C VAL A 299 9.31 -3.13 24.04
N CYS A 300 8.70 -4.10 23.37
CA CYS A 300 8.42 -5.40 23.98
C CYS A 300 9.71 -6.23 23.98
N ALA A 301 9.97 -6.94 25.08
CA ALA A 301 11.07 -7.89 25.20
C ALA A 301 10.52 -9.21 25.75
N ALA A 302 10.36 -10.21 24.88
CA ALA A 302 9.69 -11.45 25.25
C ALA A 302 10.33 -12.68 24.60
N CYS A 303 10.17 -13.83 25.23
CA CYS A 303 10.50 -15.13 24.66
C CYS A 303 9.26 -15.83 24.08
N LEU A 304 8.09 -15.65 24.71
CA LEU A 304 6.82 -16.17 24.20
C LEU A 304 5.93 -15.03 23.74
N ILE A 305 5.28 -15.24 22.61
CA ILE A 305 4.31 -14.31 22.04
C ILE A 305 3.09 -15.08 21.52
N ARG A 306 1.92 -14.46 21.60
CA ARG A 306 0.65 -15.06 21.20
C ARG A 306 -0.17 -14.08 20.37
N LEU A 307 -0.61 -14.52 19.20
CA LEU A 307 -1.68 -13.88 18.43
C LEU A 307 -3.00 -14.55 18.81
N LEU A 308 -3.98 -13.77 19.26
CA LEU A 308 -5.34 -14.20 19.56
C LEU A 308 -6.30 -13.57 18.58
N ILE A 309 -7.22 -14.35 18.04
CA ILE A 309 -8.30 -13.91 17.16
C ILE A 309 -9.59 -13.86 17.98
N ASP A 310 -10.15 -12.67 18.14
CA ASP A 310 -11.27 -12.39 19.05
C ASP A 310 -12.61 -12.25 18.32
N ALA A 311 -12.59 -11.68 17.10
CA ALA A 311 -13.79 -11.53 16.28
C ALA A 311 -13.55 -11.83 14.79
N LEU A 312 -14.55 -12.45 14.14
CA LEU A 312 -14.44 -13.06 12.81
C LEU A 312 -15.72 -12.94 11.98
N ARG A 313 -15.57 -12.87 10.64
CA ARG A 313 -16.66 -13.08 9.66
C ARG A 313 -16.66 -14.48 9.01
N GLY A 314 -15.74 -15.35 9.41
CA GLY A 314 -15.56 -16.74 8.95
C GLY A 314 -14.37 -17.39 9.66
N ASP A 315 -14.02 -18.64 9.32
CA ASP A 315 -12.89 -19.34 9.98
C ASP A 315 -11.59 -18.51 9.87
N SER A 316 -10.84 -18.36 10.98
CA SER A 316 -9.62 -17.55 11.01
C SER A 316 -8.52 -18.15 10.14
N LEU A 317 -7.98 -17.37 9.21
CA LEU A 317 -6.86 -17.80 8.37
C LEU A 317 -5.72 -16.80 8.52
N ILE A 318 -4.54 -17.27 8.91
CA ILE A 318 -3.34 -16.44 9.07
C ILE A 318 -2.22 -17.05 8.23
N CYS A 319 -1.66 -16.29 7.29
CA CYS A 319 -0.54 -16.75 6.45
C CYS A 319 0.81 -16.20 6.89
N PHE A 320 0.84 -15.15 7.74
CA PHE A 320 2.10 -14.60 8.23
C PHE A 320 1.95 -13.94 9.59
N PHE A 321 2.97 -14.12 10.44
CA PHE A 321 3.16 -13.37 11.67
C PHE A 321 4.65 -13.05 11.84
N GLY A 322 5.00 -11.76 11.83
CA GLY A 322 6.36 -11.27 11.88
C GLY A 322 6.59 -10.28 13.02
N LEU A 323 7.81 -10.26 13.54
CA LEU A 323 8.24 -9.32 14.57
C LEU A 323 9.46 -8.54 14.11
N TYR A 324 9.43 -7.23 14.29
CA TYR A 324 10.46 -6.32 13.78
C TYR A 324 10.84 -5.26 14.81
N PHE A 325 12.04 -4.72 14.63
CA PHE A 325 12.55 -3.62 15.44
C PHE A 325 12.74 -2.38 14.56
N ASP A 326 11.77 -1.49 14.62
CA ASP A 326 11.78 -0.19 13.99
C ASP A 326 12.55 0.82 14.87
N MET A 327 13.79 1.10 14.47
CA MET A 327 14.63 2.08 15.17
C MET A 327 14.20 3.55 14.93
N TYR A 328 13.40 3.82 13.90
CA TYR A 328 13.01 5.18 13.51
C TYR A 328 11.84 5.70 14.35
N ASN A 329 10.93 4.81 14.76
CA ASN A 329 9.90 5.11 15.75
C ASN A 329 10.50 5.62 17.09
N LEU A 330 11.73 5.22 17.43
CA LEU A 330 12.43 5.66 18.65
C LEU A 330 13.25 6.96 18.50
N ARG A 331 13.50 7.44 17.27
CA ARG A 331 14.45 8.53 16.98
C ARG A 331 13.90 9.95 17.13
N HIS A 332 12.62 10.10 17.47
CA HIS A 332 12.04 11.40 17.86
C HIS A 332 12.73 12.06 19.09
N LEU A 333 13.70 11.38 19.71
CA LEU A 333 14.41 11.80 20.92
C LEU A 333 15.78 12.47 20.69
N SER A 334 16.38 12.47 19.50
CA SER A 334 17.69 13.12 19.29
C SER A 334 17.64 14.57 18.81
N SER A 335 16.44 15.16 18.70
CA SER A 335 16.25 16.54 18.22
C SER A 335 15.36 17.40 19.12
N ILE A 336 15.23 17.07 20.41
CA ILE A 336 14.67 17.94 21.45
C ILE A 336 15.76 18.32 22.45
#